data_AF-A0AAN4UUS4-F1
#
_entry.id   AF-A0AAN4UUS4-F1
#
_cell.length_a   1.000
_cell.length_b   1.000
_cell.length_c   1.000
_cell.angle_alpha   90.00
_cell.angle_beta   90.00
_cell.angle_gamma   90.00
#
_symmetry.space_group_name_H-M   'P 1'
#
loop_
_entity.id
_entity.type
_entity.pdbx_description
1 polymer ?
#
loop_
_entity_poly.entity_id
_entity_poly.type
_entity_poly.pdbx_seq_one_letter_code
_entity_poly.pdbx_strand_id
1 'polypeptide(L)'
;MPQSRKSRLTRPETLTAFGIVVVSAGFLIPTFELRAISALLPAAMLIGLIVLSVLLLVYDQRKAANGEESQPMTQSPRRVIGAFLLIVTYALATDFIGFYVSTVTTIPLVAWLFGYRSPVGLAIATVIVVGIIWAIFDFGMSQEFPAGRFWGH
;
A
#
# COMPACT_ATOMS: atom_id res chain seq x y z
N MET A 1 -40.31 4.53 -17.87
CA MET A 1 -39.03 3.79 -18.03
C MET A 1 -38.50 3.53 -16.62
N PRO A 2 -38.40 2.27 -16.17
CA PRO A 2 -37.91 1.98 -14.82
C PRO A 2 -36.44 2.36 -14.76
N GLN A 3 -36.08 3.27 -13.86
CA GLN A 3 -34.68 3.61 -13.59
C GLN A 3 -33.93 2.32 -13.28
N SER A 4 -32.91 2.02 -14.08
CA SER A 4 -31.99 0.91 -13.88
C SER A 4 -31.54 0.90 -12.42
N ARG A 5 -32.01 -0.07 -11.63
CA ARG A 5 -31.40 -0.44 -10.34
C ARG A 5 -29.94 -0.76 -10.64
N LYS A 6 -29.04 0.22 -10.55
CA LYS A 6 -27.60 -0.05 -10.48
C LYS A 6 -27.42 -1.02 -9.31
N SER A 7 -27.02 -2.24 -9.60
CA SER A 7 -26.89 -3.30 -8.61
C SER A 7 -25.98 -2.81 -7.49
N ARG A 8 -26.41 -2.94 -6.23
CA ARG A 8 -25.61 -2.55 -5.04
C ARG A 8 -24.22 -3.19 -5.02
N LEU A 9 -24.05 -4.29 -5.76
CA LEU A 9 -22.80 -5.03 -5.92
C LEU A 9 -21.81 -4.36 -6.89
N THR A 10 -22.28 -3.44 -7.73
CA THR A 10 -21.46 -2.72 -8.72
C THR A 10 -20.97 -1.35 -8.23
N ARG A 11 -21.20 -1.02 -6.96
CA ARG A 11 -20.67 0.21 -6.36
C ARG A 11 -19.13 0.14 -6.38
N PRO A 12 -18.42 1.21 -6.74
CA PRO A 12 -16.96 1.24 -6.75
C PRO A 12 -16.36 0.85 -5.40
N GLU A 13 -16.96 1.28 -4.29
CA GLU A 13 -16.58 0.89 -2.93
C GLU A 13 -16.64 -0.63 -2.71
N THR A 14 -17.78 -1.25 -3.04
CA THR A 14 -17.93 -2.71 -2.98
C THR A 14 -16.91 -3.44 -3.87
N LEU A 15 -16.70 -2.99 -5.11
CA LEU A 15 -15.76 -3.62 -6.03
C LEU A 15 -14.31 -3.53 -5.54
N THR A 16 -13.89 -2.36 -5.05
CA THR A 16 -12.54 -2.16 -4.50
C THR A 16 -12.33 -3.01 -3.25
N ALA A 17 -13.28 -2.98 -2.31
CA ALA A 17 -13.14 -3.73 -1.07
C ALA A 17 -13.13 -5.25 -1.32
N PHE A 18 -13.97 -5.74 -2.22
CA PHE A 18 -13.93 -7.13 -2.67
C PHE A 18 -12.58 -7.47 -3.34
N GLY A 19 -12.08 -6.61 -4.22
CA GLY A 19 -10.78 -6.75 -4.84
C GLY A 19 -9.63 -6.84 -3.82
N ILE A 20 -9.63 -5.99 -2.81
CA ILE A 20 -8.63 -6.03 -1.73
C ILE A 20 -8.71 -7.35 -0.96
N VAL A 21 -9.92 -7.84 -0.64
CA VAL A 21 -10.09 -9.14 0.04
C VAL A 21 -9.51 -10.27 -0.81
N VAL A 22 -9.86 -10.34 -2.10
CA VAL A 22 -9.39 -11.41 -3.00
C VAL A 22 -7.88 -11.38 -3.15
N VAL A 23 -7.30 -10.20 -3.41
CA VAL A 23 -5.84 -10.04 -3.58
C VAL A 23 -5.10 -10.35 -2.28
N SER A 24 -5.60 -9.85 -1.14
CA SER A 24 -4.95 -10.08 0.16
C SER A 24 -5.03 -11.55 0.57
N ALA A 25 -6.16 -12.22 0.34
CA ALA A 25 -6.30 -13.65 0.58
C ALA A 25 -5.37 -14.48 -0.32
N GLY A 26 -5.23 -14.07 -1.59
CA GLY A 26 -4.28 -14.69 -2.52
C GLY A 26 -2.83 -14.58 -2.03
N PHE A 27 -2.40 -13.39 -1.59
CA PHE A 27 -1.05 -13.20 -1.03
C PHE A 27 -0.83 -13.84 0.35
N LEU A 28 -1.89 -14.20 1.06
CA LEU A 28 -1.76 -14.92 2.33
C LEU A 28 -1.27 -16.36 2.11
N ILE A 29 -1.58 -16.98 0.96
CA ILE A 29 -1.16 -18.33 0.61
C ILE A 29 0.37 -18.49 0.66
N PRO A 30 1.18 -17.71 -0.09
CA PRO A 30 2.64 -17.84 -0.03
C PRO A 30 3.23 -17.41 1.32
N THR A 31 2.49 -16.64 2.13
CA THR A 31 2.95 -16.25 3.47
C THR A 31 3.08 -17.47 4.39
N PHE A 32 2.31 -18.54 4.18
CA PHE A 32 2.44 -19.79 4.94
C PHE A 32 3.70 -20.59 4.62
N GLU A 33 4.39 -20.28 3.51
CA GLU A 33 5.66 -20.91 3.13
C GLU A 33 6.88 -20.22 3.79
N LEU A 34 6.67 -19.03 4.37
CA LEU A 34 7.72 -18.28 5.05
C LEU A 34 7.98 -18.85 6.46
N ARG A 35 9.21 -18.66 6.96
CA ARG A 35 9.53 -18.92 8.37
C ARG A 35 8.62 -18.08 9.27
N ALA A 36 8.16 -18.63 10.39
CA ALA A 36 7.17 -18.00 11.27
C ALA A 36 7.51 -16.54 11.66
N ILE A 37 8.78 -16.23 11.91
CA ILE A 37 9.24 -14.87 12.25
C ILE A 37 9.09 -13.91 11.05
N SER A 38 9.44 -14.36 9.85
CA SER A 38 9.33 -13.58 8.61
C SER A 38 7.89 -13.46 8.11
N ALA A 39 7.03 -14.44 8.44
CA ALA A 39 5.62 -14.48 8.05
C ALA A 39 4.76 -13.52 8.89
N LEU A 40 5.16 -13.21 10.12
CA LEU A 40 4.32 -12.51 11.10
C LEU A 40 3.87 -11.13 10.62
N LEU A 41 4.79 -10.32 10.09
CA LEU A 41 4.49 -8.98 9.62
C LEU A 41 3.62 -8.98 8.35
N PRO A 42 3.96 -9.73 7.27
CA PRO A 42 3.10 -9.85 6.09
C PRO A 42 1.71 -10.41 6.44
N ALA A 43 1.63 -11.46 7.25
CA ALA A 43 0.36 -12.07 7.63
C ALA A 43 -0.52 -11.08 8.40
N ALA A 44 0.04 -10.38 9.39
CA ALA A 44 -0.71 -9.39 10.17
C ALA A 44 -1.26 -8.25 9.29
N MET A 45 -0.45 -7.76 8.33
CA MET A 45 -0.89 -6.73 7.39
C MET A 45 -2.01 -7.22 6.47
N LEU A 46 -1.86 -8.41 5.89
CA LEU A 46 -2.85 -8.99 4.98
C LEU A 46 -4.17 -9.30 5.70
N ILE A 47 -4.11 -9.90 6.89
CA ILE A 47 -5.30 -10.16 7.73
C ILE A 47 -5.96 -8.83 8.12
N GLY A 48 -5.17 -7.83 8.54
CA GLY A 48 -5.68 -6.49 8.84
C GLY A 48 -6.39 -5.86 7.65
N LEU A 49 -5.82 -5.95 6.44
CA LEU A 49 -6.44 -5.47 5.21
C LEU A 49 -7.75 -6.19 4.88
N ILE A 50 -7.80 -7.51 5.08
CA ILE A 50 -9.03 -8.29 4.90
C ILE A 50 -10.11 -7.81 5.87
N VAL A 51 -9.78 -7.69 7.16
CA VAL A 51 -10.73 -7.24 8.19
C VAL A 51 -11.26 -5.83 7.86
N LEU A 52 -10.36 -4.88 7.57
CA LEU A 52 -10.75 -3.51 7.22
C LEU A 52 -11.60 -3.46 5.94
N SER A 53 -11.28 -4.29 4.94
CA SER A 53 -12.05 -4.35 3.70
C SER A 53 -13.43 -4.97 3.90
N VAL A 54 -13.57 -5.98 4.76
CA VAL A 54 -14.87 -6.54 5.14
C VAL A 54 -15.70 -5.50 5.90
N LEU A 55 -15.09 -4.74 6.82
CA LEU A 55 -15.79 -3.63 7.49
C LEU A 55 -16.26 -2.57 6.50
N LEU A 56 -15.42 -2.22 5.52
CA LEU A 56 -15.76 -1.28 4.45
C LEU A 56 -16.93 -1.82 3.60
N LEU A 57 -16.93 -3.11 3.25
CA LEU A 57 -18.04 -3.76 2.55
C LEU A 57 -19.33 -3.67 3.35
N VAL A 58 -19.31 -4.01 4.63
CA VAL A 58 -20.50 -3.94 5.49
C VAL A 58 -21.03 -2.51 5.58
N TYR A 59 -20.14 -1.53 5.73
CA TYR A 59 -20.49 -0.12 5.76
C TYR A 59 -21.11 0.36 4.44
N ASP A 60 -20.49 0.03 3.30
CA ASP A 60 -20.98 0.38 1.96
C ASP A 60 -22.35 -0.28 1.68
N GLN A 61 -22.55 -1.53 2.07
CA GLN A 61 -23.83 -2.22 1.91
C GLN A 61 -24.93 -1.62 2.80
N ARG A 62 -24.61 -1.18 4.03
CA ARG A 62 -25.55 -0.43 4.88
C ARG A 62 -25.93 0.91 4.25
N LYS A 63 -24.96 1.65 3.73
CA LYS A 63 -25.16 2.90 2.99
C LYS A 63 -26.06 2.69 1.76
N ALA A 64 -25.82 1.62 1.01
CA ALA A 64 -26.66 1.24 -0.14
C ALA A 64 -28.08 0.81 0.26
N ALA A 65 -28.24 0.19 1.43
CA ALA A 65 -29.54 -0.18 1.99
C ALA A 65 -30.37 1.05 2.37
N ASN A 66 -29.71 2.09 2.88
CA ASN A 66 -30.30 3.39 3.22
C ASN A 66 -30.62 4.27 1.99
N GLY A 67 -30.30 3.81 0.78
CA GLY A 67 -30.61 4.52 -0.47
C GLY A 67 -29.62 5.65 -0.80
N GLU A 68 -28.48 5.74 -0.11
CA GLU A 68 -27.48 6.76 -0.39
C GLU A 68 -26.79 6.54 -1.76
N GLU A 69 -26.47 7.62 -2.47
CA GLU A 69 -25.83 7.54 -3.78
C GLU A 69 -24.37 7.06 -3.69
N SER A 70 -23.92 6.39 -4.75
CA SER A 70 -22.56 5.89 -4.88
C SER A 70 -21.59 7.05 -5.12
N GLN A 71 -20.57 7.19 -4.28
CA GLN A 71 -19.49 8.16 -4.51
C GLN A 71 -18.31 7.50 -5.24
N PRO A 72 -17.52 8.27 -6.01
CA PRO A 72 -16.29 7.76 -6.60
C PRO A 72 -15.25 7.48 -5.50
N MET A 73 -14.58 6.32 -5.60
CA MET A 73 -13.54 5.86 -4.64
C MET A 73 -12.35 6.83 -4.54
N THR A 74 -12.00 7.49 -5.64
CA THR A 74 -10.91 8.47 -5.66
C THR A 74 -11.29 9.68 -6.49
N GLN A 75 -11.00 10.86 -5.95
CA GLN A 75 -11.13 12.14 -6.66
C GLN A 75 -9.90 12.42 -7.54
N SER A 76 -8.87 11.57 -7.50
CA SER A 76 -7.60 11.79 -8.20
C SER A 76 -7.02 10.47 -8.74
N PRO A 77 -7.68 9.83 -9.73
CA PRO A 77 -7.25 8.53 -10.26
C PRO A 77 -5.82 8.55 -10.82
N ARG A 78 -5.39 9.68 -11.41
CA ARG A 78 -4.01 9.86 -11.89
C ARG A 78 -2.97 9.75 -10.77
N ARG A 79 -3.27 10.28 -9.57
CA ARG A 79 -2.38 10.17 -8.41
C ARG A 79 -2.31 8.74 -7.89
N VAL A 80 -3.43 8.01 -7.91
CA VAL A 80 -3.48 6.59 -7.52
C VAL A 80 -2.65 5.73 -8.48
N ILE A 81 -2.82 5.92 -9.79
CA ILE A 81 -2.02 5.22 -10.81
C ILE A 81 -0.53 5.58 -10.64
N GLY A 82 -0.20 6.85 -10.43
CA GLY A 82 1.17 7.27 -10.15
C GLY A 82 1.76 6.62 -8.90
N ALA A 83 0.98 6.48 -7.83
CA ALA A 83 1.44 5.86 -6.59
C ALA A 83 1.69 4.36 -6.80
N PHE A 84 0.81 3.68 -7.55
CA PHE A 84 1.02 2.28 -7.91
C PHE A 84 2.28 2.08 -8.76
N LEU A 85 2.48 2.93 -9.78
CA LEU A 85 3.70 2.92 -10.60
C LEU A 85 4.95 3.19 -9.78
N LEU A 86 4.90 4.13 -8.82
CA LEU A 86 6.01 4.39 -7.90
C LEU A 86 6.32 3.19 -7.03
N ILE A 87 5.31 2.46 -6.51
CA ILE A 87 5.54 1.24 -5.72
C ILE A 87 6.22 0.17 -6.56
N VAL A 88 5.74 -0.08 -7.79
CA VAL A 88 6.37 -1.04 -8.72
C VAL A 88 7.81 -0.63 -9.03
N THR A 89 8.02 0.66 -9.33
CA THR A 89 9.35 1.21 -9.62
C THR A 89 10.27 1.10 -8.41
N TYR A 90 9.77 1.34 -7.20
CA TYR A 90 10.51 1.20 -5.95
C TYR A 90 10.92 -0.26 -5.69
N ALA A 91 10.02 -1.22 -5.93
CA ALA A 91 10.33 -2.64 -5.79
C ALA A 91 11.46 -3.06 -6.73
N LEU A 92 11.40 -2.62 -8.00
CA LEU A 92 12.47 -2.84 -8.98
C LEU A 92 13.76 -2.13 -8.56
N ALA A 93 13.69 -0.85 -8.18
CA ALA A 93 14.85 -0.07 -7.77
C ALA A 93 15.57 -0.69 -6.57
N THR A 94 14.82 -1.24 -5.61
CA THR A 94 15.41 -1.90 -4.44
C THR A 94 16.29 -3.10 -4.82
N ASP A 95 15.91 -3.85 -5.86
CA ASP A 95 16.70 -4.97 -6.39
C ASP A 95 17.95 -4.49 -7.16
N PHE A 96 17.89 -3.35 -7.86
CA PHE A 96 19.02 -2.83 -8.65
C PHE A 96 19.99 -1.94 -7.88
N ILE A 97 19.48 -0.89 -7.24
CA ILE A 97 20.28 0.18 -6.60
C ILE A 97 20.27 0.11 -5.06
N GLY A 98 19.51 -0.82 -4.49
CA GLY A 98 19.46 -1.08 -3.05
C GLY A 98 18.35 -0.33 -2.31
N PHE A 99 18.01 -0.86 -1.13
CA PHE A 99 16.88 -0.44 -0.30
C PHE A 99 16.97 1.01 0.18
N TYR A 100 18.12 1.45 0.70
CA TYR A 100 18.23 2.79 1.28
C TYR A 100 18.14 3.87 0.20
N VAL A 101 18.81 3.68 -0.95
CA VAL A 101 18.79 4.62 -2.07
C VAL A 101 17.39 4.70 -2.68
N SER A 102 16.75 3.56 -2.89
CA SER A 102 15.37 3.51 -3.42
C SER A 102 14.38 4.16 -2.44
N THR A 103 14.56 3.98 -1.13
CA THR A 103 13.67 4.55 -0.09
C THR A 103 13.82 6.06 0.03
N VAL A 104 15.06 6.57 0.12
CA VAL A 104 15.36 8.02 0.19
C VAL A 104 14.80 8.76 -1.02
N THR A 105 14.75 8.10 -2.18
CA THR A 105 14.19 8.68 -3.41
C THR A 105 12.66 8.56 -3.45
N THR A 106 12.10 7.42 -3.04
CA THR A 106 10.66 7.16 -3.15
C THR A 106 9.84 7.98 -2.16
N ILE A 107 10.29 8.16 -0.92
CA ILE A 107 9.57 8.93 0.10
C ILE A 107 9.18 10.35 -0.39
N PRO A 108 10.13 11.19 -0.87
CA PRO A 108 9.80 12.52 -1.34
C PRO A 108 8.97 12.49 -2.64
N LEU A 109 9.19 11.53 -3.54
CA LEU A 109 8.40 11.39 -4.78
C LEU A 109 6.93 11.09 -4.49
N VAL A 110 6.65 10.19 -3.55
CA VAL A 110 5.29 9.87 -3.12
C VAL A 110 4.65 11.09 -2.48
N ALA A 111 5.33 11.74 -1.52
CA ALA A 111 4.80 12.92 -0.86
C ALA A 111 4.51 14.06 -1.86
N TRP A 112 5.38 14.26 -2.85
CA TRP A 112 5.18 15.23 -3.93
C TRP A 112 4.00 14.88 -4.84
N LEU A 113 3.83 13.60 -5.19
CA LEU A 113 2.69 13.10 -5.96
C LEU A 113 1.35 13.36 -5.27
N PHE A 114 1.32 13.25 -3.94
CA PHE A 114 0.14 13.56 -3.12
C PHE A 114 -0.04 15.07 -2.83
N GLY A 115 0.89 15.91 -3.29
CA GLY A 115 0.77 17.37 -3.28
C GLY A 115 1.51 18.08 -2.15
N TYR A 116 2.33 17.38 -1.36
CA TYR A 116 3.18 18.02 -0.36
C TYR A 116 4.40 18.67 -1.03
N ARG A 117 4.58 19.98 -0.87
CA ARG A 117 5.57 20.76 -1.63
C ARG A 117 6.60 21.52 -0.78
N SER A 118 6.73 21.20 0.51
CA SER A 118 7.77 21.79 1.36
C SER A 118 9.06 20.98 1.26
N PRO A 119 10.13 21.47 0.58
CA PRO A 119 11.36 20.71 0.41
C PRO A 119 12.08 20.43 1.74
N VAL A 120 12.03 21.38 2.68
CA VAL A 120 12.60 21.21 4.02
C VAL A 120 11.83 20.16 4.81
N GLY A 121 10.50 20.21 4.77
CA GLY A 121 9.67 19.21 5.43
C GLY A 121 9.87 17.81 4.84
N LEU A 122 10.04 17.70 3.52
CA LEU A 122 10.35 16.45 2.85
C LEU A 122 11.71 15.89 3.27
N ALA A 123 12.75 16.73 3.30
CA ALA A 123 14.09 16.31 3.71
C ALA A 123 14.08 15.79 5.16
N ILE A 124 13.47 16.55 6.08
CA ILE A 124 13.35 16.16 7.50
C ILE A 124 12.57 14.86 7.64
N ALA A 125 11.40 14.74 7.01
CA ALA A 125 10.58 13.54 7.06
C ALA A 125 11.34 12.31 6.51
N THR A 126 12.08 12.49 5.41
CA THR A 126 12.88 11.41 4.81
C THR A 126 13.99 10.96 5.76
N VAL A 127 14.74 11.89 6.36
CA VAL A 127 15.79 11.57 7.33
C VAL A 127 15.23 10.87 8.56
N ILE A 128 14.11 11.35 9.11
CA ILE A 128 13.47 10.74 10.27
C ILE A 128 13.01 9.31 9.94
N VAL A 129 12.29 9.12 8.84
CA VAL A 129 11.75 7.80 8.46
C VAL A 129 12.88 6.81 8.19
N VAL A 130 13.86 7.18 7.37
CA VAL A 130 14.99 6.30 7.03
C VAL A 130 15.86 6.03 8.26
N GLY A 131 16.09 7.05 9.09
CA GLY A 131 16.85 6.91 10.33
C GLY A 131 16.18 5.97 11.34
N ILE A 132 14.86 6.03 11.49
CA ILE A 132 14.11 5.11 12.34
C ILE A 132 14.18 3.67 11.79
N ILE A 133 13.99 3.50 10.48
CA ILE A 133 14.09 2.18 9.85
C ILE A 133 15.49 1.59 10.09
N TRP A 134 16.55 2.38 9.88
CA TRP A 134 17.91 1.97 10.15
C TRP A 134 18.11 1.60 11.63
N ALA A 135 17.67 2.46 12.56
CA ALA A 135 17.84 2.23 13.99
C ALA A 135 17.14 0.95 14.49
N ILE A 136 15.95 0.65 13.98
CA ILE A 136 15.17 -0.52 14.40
C ILE A 136 15.69 -1.78 13.71
N PHE A 137 15.78 -1.79 12.39
CA PHE A 137 15.96 -3.03 11.63
C PHE A 137 17.42 -3.37 11.41
N ASP A 138 18.25 -2.40 11.03
CA ASP A 138 19.67 -2.64 10.77
C ASP A 138 20.45 -2.65 12.09
N PHE A 139 20.34 -1.59 12.88
CA PHE A 139 21.05 -1.50 14.16
C PHE A 139 20.43 -2.39 15.26
N GLY A 140 19.11 -2.35 15.41
CA GLY A 140 18.42 -3.07 16.49
C GLY A 140 18.20 -4.57 16.24
N MET A 141 17.96 -4.96 14.99
CA MET A 141 17.61 -6.34 14.62
C MET A 141 18.65 -7.01 13.71
N SER A 142 19.75 -6.33 13.36
CA SER A 142 20.82 -6.84 12.47
C SER A 142 20.27 -7.45 11.18
N GLN A 143 19.21 -6.84 10.62
CA GLN A 143 18.61 -7.28 9.37
C GLN A 143 19.38 -6.70 8.19
N GLU A 144 19.83 -7.56 7.30
CA GLU A 144 20.47 -7.14 6.05
C GLU A 144 19.42 -6.77 5.02
N PHE A 145 19.50 -5.54 4.51
CA PHE A 145 18.68 -5.09 3.40
C PHE A 145 19.42 -5.25 2.07
N PRO A 146 18.70 -5.42 0.94
CA PRO A 146 19.32 -5.48 -0.37
C PRO A 146 20.22 -4.26 -0.62
N ALA A 147 21.52 -4.51 -0.80
CA ALA A 147 22.46 -3.49 -1.25
C ALA A 147 22.22 -3.11 -2.73
N GLY A 148 21.59 -3.99 -3.50
CA GLY A 148 21.33 -3.80 -4.92
C GLY A 148 22.37 -4.48 -5.80
N ARG A 149 21.93 -5.04 -6.92
CA ARG A 149 22.78 -5.79 -7.87
C ARG A 149 23.92 -4.96 -8.46
N PHE A 150 23.81 -3.63 -8.50
CA PHE A 150 24.89 -2.78 -8.99
C PHE A 150 26.05 -2.62 -7.99
N TRP A 151 25.83 -2.94 -6.71
CA TRP A 151 26.84 -2.83 -5.65
C TRP A 151 27.36 -4.17 -5.16
N GLY A 152 26.70 -5.28 -5.49
CA GLY A 152 27.19 -6.63 -5.25
C GLY A 152 28.01 -7.15 -6.44
N HIS A 153 29.33 -7.30 -6.26
CA HIS A 153 30.14 -8.17 -7.10
C HIS A 153 29.85 -9.65 -6.80
#